data_AF-A0A644Y7N3-F1
#
_entry.id   AF-A0A644Y7N3-F1
#
_cell.length_a   1.000
_cell.length_b   1.000
_cell.length_c   1.000
_cell.angle_alpha   90.00
_cell.angle_beta   90.00
_cell.angle_gamma   90.00
#
_symmetry.space_group_name_H-M   'P 1'
#
loop_
_entity.id
_entity.type
_entity.pdbx_description
1 polymer ?
#
loop_
_entity_poly.entity_id
_entity_poly.type
_entity_poly.pdbx_seq_one_letter_code
_entity_poly.pdbx_strand_id
1 'polypeptide(L)'
;MADKYFDGKVTATGVTDPVDDALKAQHAETVANYTEAMEKMLFSNAFTEVFKLVSRANKYIDETMPWKLAKDEAAKPRLQQVLYNLCEAIRTVAILCQPAMPDTSAKICSLLGLSEEAKAWDSVGKFGSTKAFSTGKSEILFPRIDIEKELEKLEKEEEKRKAEAEKAAKKAEKKAEKHPSAAAAEVTIDEFAKLDLRIAEIVACEPVEGADKLLKLSLKVGDESRTIASSIREWYNPEQLVGRKIIVVANLKPAVIRGVESKGMLLACDNSDTDCRLIFADDCEPGKKVR
;
A
#
# COMPACT_ATOMS: atom_id res chain seq x y z
N MET A 1 5.55 17.29 -32.44
CA MET A 1 5.53 17.20 -33.93
C MET A 1 4.12 17.28 -34.49
N ALA A 2 3.16 16.55 -33.91
CA ALA A 2 1.73 16.66 -34.24
C ALA A 2 1.22 18.11 -34.21
N ASP A 3 1.45 18.83 -33.10
CA ASP A 3 1.15 20.26 -32.94
C ASP A 3 1.73 21.12 -34.08
N LYS A 4 3.04 21.00 -34.33
CA LYS A 4 3.76 21.79 -35.34
C LYS A 4 3.28 21.58 -36.79
N TYR A 5 2.96 20.34 -37.18
CA TYR A 5 2.71 20.01 -38.60
C TYR A 5 1.21 19.86 -38.94
N PHE A 6 0.35 19.59 -37.96
CA PHE A 6 -1.08 19.35 -38.17
C PHE A 6 -1.97 20.02 -37.12
N ASP A 7 -1.50 21.06 -36.41
CA ASP A 7 -2.27 21.78 -35.39
C ASP A 7 -2.83 20.82 -34.31
N GLY A 8 -2.03 19.80 -33.99
CA GLY A 8 -2.34 18.77 -33.00
C GLY A 8 -3.34 17.71 -33.48
N LYS A 9 -3.90 17.81 -34.68
CA LYS A 9 -4.90 16.87 -35.19
C LYS A 9 -4.27 15.81 -36.07
N VAL A 10 -4.27 14.57 -35.61
CA VAL A 10 -3.62 13.46 -36.33
C VAL A 10 -4.62 12.32 -36.54
N THR A 11 -4.78 11.90 -37.79
CA THR A 11 -5.69 10.81 -38.19
C THR A 11 -4.95 9.75 -38.99
N ALA A 12 -5.42 8.51 -38.94
CA ALA A 12 -4.91 7.45 -39.81
C ALA A 12 -5.27 7.75 -41.27
N THR A 13 -4.26 7.84 -42.14
CA THR A 13 -4.43 8.04 -43.59
C THR A 13 -4.41 6.71 -44.35
N GLY A 14 -3.92 5.64 -43.72
CA GLY A 14 -3.77 4.33 -44.33
C GLY A 14 -2.53 4.18 -45.22
N VAL A 15 -1.68 5.21 -45.32
CA VAL A 15 -0.44 5.16 -46.11
C VAL A 15 0.64 4.40 -45.35
N THR A 16 0.77 3.11 -45.63
CA THR A 16 1.67 2.20 -44.92
C THR A 16 3.03 2.04 -45.60
N ASP A 17 4.03 1.68 -44.79
CA ASP A 17 5.38 1.31 -45.18
C ASP A 17 5.79 0.06 -44.37
N PRO A 18 6.63 -0.87 -44.89
CA PRO A 18 7.14 -2.01 -44.13
C PRO A 18 7.66 -1.69 -42.71
N VAL A 19 8.22 -0.49 -42.51
CA VAL A 19 8.71 -0.06 -41.18
C VAL A 19 7.57 0.03 -40.14
N ASP A 20 6.32 0.30 -40.58
CA ASP A 20 5.14 0.37 -39.72
C ASP A 20 4.77 -0.99 -39.13
N ASP A 21 4.92 -2.05 -39.92
CA ASP A 21 4.52 -3.40 -39.50
C ASP A 21 5.40 -3.90 -38.36
N ALA A 22 6.68 -3.54 -38.39
CA ALA A 22 7.60 -3.81 -37.28
C ALA A 22 7.22 -3.06 -35.98
N LEU A 23 6.62 -1.86 -36.06
CA LEU A 23 6.12 -1.16 -34.87
C LEU A 23 4.83 -1.82 -34.34
N LYS A 24 3.91 -2.19 -35.24
CA LYS A 24 2.66 -2.87 -34.88
C LYS A 24 2.90 -4.26 -34.29
N ALA A 25 3.87 -5.00 -34.84
CA ALA A 25 4.30 -6.29 -34.31
C ALA A 25 4.86 -6.14 -32.89
N GLN A 26 5.75 -5.16 -32.67
CA GLN A 26 6.29 -4.89 -31.34
C GLN A 26 5.20 -4.53 -30.33
N HIS A 27 4.20 -3.74 -30.73
CA HIS A 27 3.05 -3.46 -29.88
C HIS A 27 2.34 -4.76 -29.47
N ALA A 28 2.00 -5.62 -30.43
CA ALA A 28 1.28 -6.87 -30.16
C ALA A 28 2.08 -7.78 -29.21
N GLU A 29 3.38 -7.92 -29.44
CA GLU A 29 4.29 -8.65 -28.55
C GLU A 29 4.34 -8.04 -27.15
N THR A 30 4.47 -6.70 -27.07
CA THR A 30 4.52 -5.98 -25.79
C THR A 30 3.27 -6.22 -24.96
N VAL A 31 2.08 -6.12 -25.56
CA VAL A 31 0.80 -6.33 -24.85
C VAL A 31 0.68 -7.78 -24.37
N ALA A 32 1.04 -8.76 -25.21
CA ALA A 32 1.00 -10.17 -24.83
C ALA A 32 1.96 -10.47 -23.67
N ASN A 33 3.24 -10.11 -23.82
CA ASN A 33 4.27 -10.38 -22.81
C ASN A 33 4.03 -9.61 -21.51
N TYR A 34 3.56 -8.36 -21.59
CA TYR A 34 3.17 -7.58 -20.41
C TYR A 34 2.04 -8.28 -19.65
N THR A 35 1.01 -8.74 -20.35
CA THR A 35 -0.14 -9.43 -19.73
C THR A 35 0.32 -10.69 -19.00
N GLU A 36 1.10 -11.54 -19.67
CA GLU A 36 1.66 -12.76 -19.08
C GLU A 36 2.53 -12.46 -17.85
N ALA A 37 3.38 -11.43 -17.93
CA ALA A 37 4.23 -11.03 -16.82
C ALA A 37 3.41 -10.51 -15.63
N MET A 38 2.35 -9.73 -15.87
CA MET A 38 1.46 -9.22 -14.81
C MET A 38 0.68 -10.36 -14.13
N GLU A 39 0.16 -11.32 -14.90
CA GLU A 39 -0.51 -12.52 -14.35
C GLU A 39 0.40 -13.35 -13.45
N LYS A 40 1.70 -13.40 -13.78
CA LYS A 40 2.74 -14.08 -12.98
C LYS A 40 3.35 -13.20 -11.89
N MET A 41 2.84 -11.99 -11.68
CA MET A 41 3.38 -11.00 -10.72
C MET A 41 4.86 -10.62 -10.97
N LEU A 42 5.33 -10.73 -12.22
CA LEU A 42 6.66 -10.35 -12.67
C LEU A 42 6.70 -8.88 -13.13
N PHE A 43 6.42 -7.94 -12.22
CA PHE A 43 6.25 -6.52 -12.55
C PHE A 43 7.44 -5.90 -13.28
N SER A 44 8.67 -6.22 -12.86
CA SER A 44 9.89 -5.71 -13.52
C SER A 44 9.97 -6.14 -14.98
N ASN A 45 9.57 -7.38 -15.29
CA ASN A 45 9.55 -7.90 -16.64
C ASN A 45 8.45 -7.21 -17.46
N ALA A 46 7.26 -7.03 -16.86
CA ALA A 46 6.16 -6.32 -17.50
C ALA A 46 6.60 -4.91 -17.95
N PHE A 47 7.19 -4.11 -17.06
CA PHE A 47 7.66 -2.76 -17.43
C PHE A 47 8.84 -2.78 -18.40
N THR A 48 9.69 -3.82 -18.36
CA THR A 48 10.74 -4.00 -19.37
C THR A 48 10.15 -4.10 -20.78
N GLU A 49 9.04 -4.84 -20.96
CA GLU A 49 8.34 -4.92 -22.25
C GLU A 49 7.83 -3.55 -22.71
N VAL A 50 7.25 -2.76 -21.79
CA VAL A 50 6.79 -1.39 -22.12
C VAL A 50 7.94 -0.53 -22.65
N PHE A 51 9.12 -0.58 -22.02
CA PHE A 51 10.29 0.17 -22.47
C PHE A 51 10.88 -0.35 -23.79
N LYS A 52 10.67 -1.62 -24.14
CA LYS A 52 11.00 -2.13 -25.49
C LYS A 52 10.12 -1.46 -26.55
N LEU A 53 8.83 -1.24 -26.29
CA LEU A 53 7.95 -0.49 -27.21
C LEU A 53 8.38 0.97 -27.36
N VAL A 54 8.73 1.63 -26.24
CA VAL A 54 9.29 3.00 -26.27
C VAL A 54 10.55 3.06 -27.12
N SER A 55 11.47 2.12 -26.94
CA SER A 55 12.73 2.05 -27.71
C SER A 55 12.47 1.81 -29.20
N ARG A 56 11.50 0.94 -29.53
CA ARG A 56 11.09 0.71 -30.93
C ARG A 56 10.45 1.95 -31.55
N ALA A 57 9.62 2.69 -30.81
CA ALA A 57 9.01 3.93 -31.26
C ALA A 57 10.06 5.02 -31.52
N ASN A 58 11.10 5.13 -30.68
CA ASN A 58 12.23 6.02 -30.94
C ASN A 58 12.97 5.63 -32.23
N LYS A 59 13.28 4.34 -32.41
CA LYS A 59 13.89 3.86 -33.66
C LYS A 59 13.01 4.13 -34.88
N TYR A 60 11.69 4.02 -34.73
CA TYR A 60 10.72 4.31 -35.79
C TYR A 60 10.78 5.78 -36.22
N ILE A 61 11.01 6.72 -35.30
CA ILE A 61 11.23 8.14 -35.63
C ILE A 61 12.47 8.30 -36.51
N ASP A 62 13.57 7.62 -36.17
CA ASP A 62 14.82 7.71 -36.93
C ASP A 62 14.70 7.09 -38.33
N GLU A 63 13.99 5.96 -38.45
CA GLU A 63 13.75 5.27 -39.73
C GLU A 63 12.84 6.07 -40.65
N THR A 64 11.79 6.70 -40.10
CA THR A 64 10.80 7.45 -40.88
C THR A 64 11.17 8.91 -41.13
N MET A 65 12.10 9.46 -40.34
CA MET A 65 12.60 10.83 -40.43
C MET A 65 11.47 11.86 -40.71
N PRO A 66 10.49 12.03 -39.79
CA PRO A 66 9.31 12.86 -40.03
C PRO A 66 9.64 14.32 -40.39
N TRP A 67 10.79 14.84 -39.94
CA TRP A 67 11.27 16.18 -40.32
C TRP A 67 11.70 16.30 -41.79
N LYS A 68 12.04 15.19 -42.46
CA LYS A 68 12.28 15.14 -43.91
C LYS A 68 10.95 15.06 -44.65
N LEU A 69 10.05 14.17 -44.21
CA LEU A 69 8.71 14.04 -44.80
C LEU A 69 7.91 15.35 -44.73
N ALA A 70 8.08 16.14 -43.67
CA ALA A 70 7.45 17.45 -43.51
C ALA A 70 7.92 18.52 -44.51
N LYS A 71 9.01 18.29 -45.25
CA LYS A 71 9.50 19.22 -46.29
C LYS A 71 8.88 18.96 -47.66
N ASP A 72 8.19 17.84 -47.84
CA ASP A 72 7.57 17.43 -49.09
C ASP A 72 6.04 17.36 -48.92
N GLU A 73 5.31 18.23 -49.61
CA GLU A 73 3.84 18.26 -49.55
C GLU A 73 3.21 16.95 -50.07
N ALA A 74 3.85 16.25 -51.00
CA ALA A 74 3.35 14.95 -51.49
C ALA A 74 3.47 13.85 -50.42
N ALA A 75 4.44 13.98 -49.50
CA ALA A 75 4.65 13.05 -48.39
C ALA A 75 3.78 13.34 -47.16
N LYS A 76 2.96 14.40 -47.19
CA LYS A 76 2.11 14.81 -46.06
C LYS A 76 1.15 13.72 -45.55
N PRO A 77 0.48 12.91 -46.41
CA PRO A 77 -0.32 11.79 -45.94
C PRO A 77 0.50 10.72 -45.21
N ARG A 78 1.74 10.48 -45.66
CA ARG A 78 2.67 9.55 -45.01
C ARG A 78 3.13 10.09 -43.67
N LEU A 79 3.51 11.37 -43.60
CA LEU A 79 3.87 12.03 -42.35
C LEU A 79 2.74 11.91 -41.32
N GLN A 80 1.49 12.13 -41.73
CA GLN A 80 0.34 12.02 -40.82
C GLN A 80 0.17 10.58 -40.30
N GLN A 81 0.35 9.56 -41.14
CA GLN A 81 0.33 8.16 -40.70
C GLN A 81 1.46 7.85 -39.70
N VAL A 82 2.67 8.34 -39.95
CA VAL A 82 3.83 8.16 -39.05
C VAL A 82 3.54 8.76 -37.67
N LEU A 83 3.03 10.00 -37.63
CA LEU A 83 2.65 10.64 -36.37
C LEU A 83 1.48 9.94 -35.69
N TYR A 84 0.53 9.42 -36.45
CA TYR A 84 -0.59 8.63 -35.92
C TYR A 84 -0.09 7.37 -35.22
N ASN A 85 0.79 6.61 -35.89
CA ASN A 85 1.38 5.39 -35.34
C ASN A 85 2.17 5.67 -34.05
N LEU A 86 2.89 6.79 -33.99
CA LEU A 86 3.59 7.23 -32.78
C LEU A 86 2.61 7.59 -31.64
N CYS A 87 1.51 8.28 -31.95
CA CYS A 87 0.49 8.58 -30.95
C CYS A 87 -0.17 7.30 -30.41
N GLU A 88 -0.46 6.32 -31.26
CA GLU A 88 -0.95 4.99 -30.82
C GLU A 88 0.07 4.27 -29.94
N ALA A 89 1.36 4.28 -30.29
CA ALA A 89 2.40 3.68 -29.44
C ALA A 89 2.47 4.36 -28.05
N ILE A 90 2.41 5.70 -28.02
CA ILE A 90 2.40 6.48 -26.77
C ILE A 90 1.13 6.19 -25.95
N ARG A 91 -0.03 6.06 -26.61
CA ARG A 91 -1.30 5.68 -25.97
C ARG A 91 -1.17 4.33 -25.26
N THR A 92 -0.66 3.31 -25.96
CA THR A 92 -0.44 1.99 -25.36
C THR A 92 0.51 2.07 -24.18
N VAL A 93 1.64 2.77 -24.30
CA VAL A 93 2.58 2.97 -23.18
C VAL A 93 1.91 3.65 -21.98
N ALA A 94 1.09 4.67 -22.20
CA ALA A 94 0.38 5.36 -21.11
C ALA A 94 -0.55 4.40 -20.35
N ILE A 95 -1.30 3.55 -21.05
CA ILE A 95 -2.22 2.60 -20.44
C ILE A 95 -1.46 1.50 -19.69
N LEU A 96 -0.42 0.93 -20.30
CA LEU A 96 0.40 -0.11 -19.66
C LEU A 96 1.17 0.42 -18.44
N CYS A 97 1.55 1.70 -18.43
CA CYS A 97 2.23 2.34 -17.30
C CYS A 97 1.30 2.72 -16.14
N GLN A 98 -0.02 2.73 -16.35
CA GLN A 98 -0.98 3.24 -15.37
C GLN A 98 -0.88 2.60 -13.97
N PRO A 99 -0.63 1.28 -13.81
CA PRO A 99 -0.50 0.66 -12.50
C PRO A 99 0.70 1.15 -11.67
N ALA A 100 1.76 1.64 -12.31
CA ALA A 100 2.96 2.13 -11.62
C ALA A 100 3.15 3.65 -11.68
N MET A 101 2.62 4.32 -12.71
CA MET A 101 2.78 5.75 -12.94
C MET A 101 1.44 6.42 -13.30
N PRO A 102 0.44 6.40 -12.39
CA PRO A 102 -0.91 6.86 -12.69
C PRO A 102 -0.96 8.34 -13.11
N ASP A 103 -0.19 9.22 -12.45
CA ASP A 103 -0.15 10.65 -12.76
C ASP A 103 0.43 10.92 -14.15
N THR A 104 1.54 10.26 -14.49
CA THR A 104 2.18 10.39 -15.79
C THR A 104 1.26 9.86 -16.89
N SER A 105 0.65 8.70 -16.68
CA SER A 105 -0.33 8.12 -17.60
C SER A 105 -1.50 9.07 -17.82
N ALA A 106 -2.06 9.66 -16.76
CA ALA A 106 -3.14 10.65 -16.87
C ALA A 106 -2.72 11.89 -17.68
N LYS A 107 -1.51 12.43 -17.44
CA LYS A 107 -0.96 13.55 -18.21
C LYS A 107 -0.81 13.21 -19.70
N ILE A 108 -0.29 12.03 -20.02
CA ILE A 108 -0.14 11.59 -21.42
C ILE A 108 -1.51 11.42 -22.08
N CYS A 109 -2.47 10.77 -21.41
CA CYS A 109 -3.83 10.58 -21.91
C CYS A 109 -4.54 11.92 -22.16
N SER A 110 -4.36 12.90 -21.26
CA SER A 110 -4.87 14.26 -21.44
C SER A 110 -4.19 14.97 -22.60
N LEU A 111 -2.86 14.84 -22.72
CA LEU A 111 -2.09 15.41 -23.84
C LEU A 111 -2.55 14.85 -25.19
N LEU A 112 -2.91 13.57 -25.27
CA LEU A 112 -3.40 12.94 -26.51
C LEU A 112 -4.89 13.18 -26.79
N GLY A 113 -5.64 13.76 -25.84
CA GLY A 113 -7.07 14.01 -25.98
C GLY A 113 -7.92 12.74 -26.03
N LEU A 114 -7.53 11.70 -25.27
CA LEU A 114 -8.20 10.39 -25.31
C LEU A 114 -9.57 10.41 -24.61
N SER A 115 -10.55 9.71 -25.20
CA SER A 115 -11.81 9.38 -24.52
C SER A 115 -11.62 8.27 -23.48
N GLU A 116 -12.59 8.05 -22.61
CA GLU A 116 -12.52 7.00 -21.58
C GLU A 116 -12.41 5.59 -22.19
N GLU A 117 -13.08 5.34 -23.31
CA GLU A 117 -13.01 4.05 -24.01
C GLU A 117 -11.60 3.79 -24.56
N ALA A 118 -10.91 4.83 -25.02
CA ALA A 118 -9.56 4.74 -25.54
C ALA A 118 -8.48 4.59 -24.44
N LYS A 119 -8.85 4.82 -23.17
CA LYS A 119 -8.00 4.62 -21.98
C LYS A 119 -8.17 3.23 -21.37
N ALA A 120 -9.26 2.51 -21.70
CA ALA A 120 -9.55 1.21 -21.14
C ALA A 120 -8.49 0.16 -21.53
N TRP A 121 -8.23 -0.79 -20.64
CA TRP A 121 -7.30 -1.90 -20.88
C TRP A 121 -7.64 -2.66 -22.17
N ASP A 122 -8.91 -3.00 -22.39
CA ASP A 122 -9.32 -3.78 -23.57
C ASP A 122 -9.02 -3.08 -24.90
N SER A 123 -8.82 -1.75 -24.89
CA SER A 123 -8.47 -0.97 -26.07
C SER A 123 -7.00 -1.17 -26.52
N VAL A 124 -6.13 -1.74 -25.68
CA VAL A 124 -4.72 -1.99 -26.05
C VAL A 124 -4.54 -3.28 -26.84
N GLY A 125 -5.55 -4.15 -26.93
CA GLY A 125 -5.43 -5.40 -27.69
C GLY A 125 -5.24 -5.21 -29.20
N LYS A 126 -5.61 -4.04 -29.74
CA LYS A 126 -5.51 -3.72 -31.16
C LYS A 126 -4.82 -2.37 -31.39
N PHE A 127 -3.82 -2.38 -32.27
CA PHE A 127 -3.16 -1.16 -32.73
C PHE A 127 -4.10 -0.34 -33.63
N GLY A 128 -4.20 0.97 -33.37
CA GLY A 128 -5.02 1.87 -34.19
C GLY A 128 -6.50 1.88 -33.80
N SER A 129 -6.80 1.65 -32.51
CA SER A 129 -8.18 1.68 -32.00
C SER A 129 -8.76 3.10 -31.95
N THR A 130 -7.90 4.13 -31.90
CA THR A 130 -8.33 5.53 -31.86
C THR A 130 -8.42 6.08 -33.28
N LYS A 131 -9.56 6.63 -33.70
CA LYS A 131 -9.72 7.17 -35.07
C LYS A 131 -8.87 8.42 -35.33
N ALA A 132 -8.74 9.26 -34.31
CA ALA A 132 -8.03 10.53 -34.39
C ALA A 132 -7.49 10.91 -33.02
N PHE A 133 -6.36 11.60 -33.00
CA PHE A 133 -5.79 12.23 -31.83
C PHE A 133 -5.93 13.75 -31.94
N SER A 134 -6.18 14.38 -30.80
CA SER A 134 -6.17 15.84 -30.66
C SER A 134 -5.14 16.20 -29.60
N THR A 135 -3.88 16.37 -30.02
CA THR A 135 -2.78 16.59 -29.09
C THR A 135 -2.76 18.02 -28.58
N GLY A 136 -2.67 18.20 -27.26
CA GLY A 136 -2.43 19.50 -26.63
C GLY A 136 -0.97 19.97 -26.76
N LYS A 137 -0.64 21.07 -26.08
CA LYS A 137 0.73 21.57 -26.00
C LYS A 137 1.61 20.60 -25.22
N SER A 138 2.75 20.22 -25.79
CA SER A 138 3.69 19.30 -25.17
C SER A 138 4.35 19.94 -23.94
N GLU A 139 4.33 19.22 -22.82
CA GLU A 139 5.05 19.56 -21.60
C GLU A 139 6.16 18.54 -21.32
N ILE A 140 7.15 18.92 -20.52
CA ILE A 140 8.21 18.00 -20.09
C ILE A 140 7.60 17.04 -19.05
N LEU A 141 7.47 15.76 -19.40
CA LEU A 141 6.90 14.75 -18.50
C LEU A 141 7.83 14.38 -17.35
N PHE A 142 9.13 14.25 -17.64
CA PHE A 142 10.15 13.83 -16.68
C PHE A 142 11.28 14.87 -16.66
N PRO A 143 11.20 15.91 -15.81
CA PRO A 143 12.32 16.83 -15.62
C PRO A 143 13.52 16.05 -15.07
N ARG A 144 14.73 16.44 -15.47
CA ARG A 144 15.95 15.83 -14.92
C ARG A 144 16.01 16.07 -13.42
N ILE A 145 16.32 15.00 -12.69
CA ILE A 145 16.53 15.06 -11.25
C ILE A 145 17.89 15.74 -10.99
N ASP A 146 17.88 16.75 -10.12
CA ASP A 146 19.08 17.33 -9.54
C ASP A 146 19.48 16.47 -8.33
N ILE A 147 20.45 15.58 -8.53
CA ILE A 147 20.80 14.53 -7.56
C ILE A 147 21.23 15.12 -6.23
N GLU A 148 21.96 16.24 -6.22
CA GLU A 148 22.42 16.91 -5.01
C GLU A 148 21.24 17.47 -4.20
N LYS A 149 20.30 18.16 -4.88
CA LYS A 149 19.13 18.72 -4.21
C LYS A 149 18.14 17.65 -3.73
N GLU A 150 18.00 16.55 -4.44
CA GLU A 150 17.13 15.45 -4.00
C GLU A 150 17.77 14.64 -2.87
N LEU A 151 19.09 14.41 -2.89
CA LEU A 151 19.80 13.82 -1.74
C LEU A 151 19.67 14.69 -0.49
N GLU A 152 19.86 16.01 -0.61
CA GLU A 152 19.64 16.93 0.51
C GLU A 152 18.20 16.90 1.02
N LYS A 153 17.20 16.76 0.14
CA LYS A 153 15.79 16.64 0.54
C LYS A 153 15.53 15.33 1.26
N LEU A 154 16.05 14.22 0.75
CA LEU A 154 15.93 12.90 1.37
C LEU A 154 16.62 12.87 2.73
N GLU A 155 17.81 13.46 2.86
CA GLU A 155 18.50 13.63 4.15
C GLU A 155 17.67 14.49 5.11
N LYS A 156 17.13 15.62 4.66
CA LYS A 156 16.24 16.48 5.47
C LYS A 156 14.93 15.77 5.85
N GLU A 157 14.38 14.91 4.98
CA GLU A 157 13.20 14.11 5.26
C GLU A 157 13.50 12.94 6.18
N GLU A 158 14.67 12.31 6.07
CA GLU A 158 15.14 11.30 7.01
C GLU A 158 15.45 11.91 8.38
N GLU A 159 16.07 13.08 8.43
CA GLU A 159 16.28 13.84 9.67
C GLU A 159 14.94 14.23 10.28
N LYS A 160 13.97 14.67 9.48
CA LYS A 160 12.59 14.91 9.96
C LYS A 160 11.94 13.64 10.46
N ARG A 161 12.02 12.52 9.73
CA ARG A 161 11.46 11.22 10.15
C ARG A 161 12.14 10.70 11.41
N LYS A 162 13.45 10.87 11.55
CA LYS A 162 14.21 10.53 12.77
C LYS A 162 13.82 11.46 13.92
N ALA A 163 13.71 12.76 13.70
CA ALA A 163 13.27 13.72 14.71
C ALA A 163 11.80 13.53 15.11
N GLU A 164 10.93 13.13 14.19
CA GLU A 164 9.53 12.77 14.43
C GLU A 164 9.42 11.41 15.11
N ALA A 165 10.25 10.44 14.75
CA ALA A 165 10.36 9.16 15.44
C ALA A 165 10.91 9.34 16.85
N GLU A 166 11.90 10.22 17.07
CA GLU A 166 12.41 10.58 18.39
C GLU A 166 11.39 11.38 19.20
N LYS A 167 10.63 12.28 18.57
CA LYS A 167 9.52 12.97 19.24
C LYS A 167 8.37 12.01 19.52
N ALA A 168 8.09 11.05 18.65
CA ALA A 168 7.08 10.01 18.86
C ALA A 168 7.53 9.03 19.94
N ALA A 169 8.81 8.67 19.99
CA ALA A 169 9.44 7.89 21.05
C ALA A 169 9.41 8.66 22.37
N LYS A 170 9.80 9.95 22.41
CA LYS A 170 9.68 10.81 23.61
C LYS A 170 8.23 11.06 24.04
N LYS A 171 7.29 11.07 23.11
CA LYS A 171 5.85 11.24 23.39
C LYS A 171 5.20 9.90 23.77
N ALA A 172 5.74 8.78 23.32
CA ALA A 172 5.42 7.43 23.76
C ALA A 172 6.03 7.18 25.15
N GLU A 173 7.25 7.64 25.43
CA GLU A 173 7.86 7.68 26.76
C GLU A 173 7.06 8.59 27.69
N LYS A 174 6.61 9.78 27.26
CA LYS A 174 5.71 10.63 28.08
C LYS A 174 4.27 10.10 28.20
N LYS A 175 3.81 9.23 27.29
CA LYS A 175 2.54 8.49 27.45
C LYS A 175 2.71 7.23 28.29
N ALA A 176 3.90 6.63 28.26
CA ALA A 176 4.35 5.58 29.17
C ALA A 176 4.72 6.16 30.55
N GLU A 177 4.97 7.45 30.71
CA GLU A 177 4.96 8.11 32.02
C GLU A 177 3.53 8.19 32.62
N LYS A 178 2.49 7.85 31.83
CA LYS A 178 1.14 7.55 32.36
C LYS A 178 0.79 6.06 32.38
N HIS A 179 1.69 5.19 31.94
CA HIS A 179 1.64 3.73 32.10
C HIS A 179 3.08 3.20 32.11
N PRO A 180 3.71 3.09 33.30
CA PRO A 180 5.15 2.87 33.38
C PRO A 180 5.50 1.47 32.86
N SER A 181 6.41 1.42 31.90
CA SER A 181 7.29 0.28 31.69
C SER A 181 8.73 0.80 31.70
N ALA A 182 9.44 0.44 32.78
CA ALA A 182 10.89 0.48 33.04
C ALA A 182 11.62 1.83 32.88
N ALA A 183 12.22 2.45 33.90
CA ALA A 183 12.68 1.91 35.18
C ALA A 183 11.61 2.06 36.29
N ALA A 184 11.27 0.95 36.94
CA ALA A 184 10.41 1.00 38.11
C ALA A 184 11.08 1.90 39.16
N ALA A 185 10.44 3.02 39.50
CA ALA A 185 10.64 3.59 40.82
C ALA A 185 10.32 2.48 41.81
N GLU A 186 11.19 2.25 42.78
CA GLU A 186 10.94 1.26 43.83
C GLU A 186 9.61 1.60 44.52
N VAL A 187 8.61 0.75 44.33
CA VAL A 187 7.34 0.88 45.06
C VAL A 187 7.54 0.31 46.46
N THR A 188 6.94 0.96 47.44
CA THR A 188 6.97 0.47 48.82
C THR A 188 6.10 -0.77 48.98
N ILE A 189 6.43 -1.64 49.93
CA ILE A 189 5.63 -2.84 50.24
C ILE A 189 4.18 -2.46 50.59
N ASP A 190 3.97 -1.30 51.22
CA ASP A 190 2.64 -0.79 51.58
C ASP A 190 1.78 -0.44 50.36
N GLU A 191 2.39 -0.03 49.25
CA GLU A 191 1.68 0.23 47.99
C GLU A 191 1.29 -1.06 47.29
N PHE A 192 2.14 -2.07 47.33
CA PHE A 192 1.81 -3.41 46.84
C PHE A 192 0.69 -4.06 47.68
N ALA A 193 0.73 -3.91 49.01
CA ALA A 193 -0.29 -4.45 49.91
C ALA A 193 -1.70 -3.88 49.68
N LYS A 194 -1.82 -2.70 49.06
CA LYS A 194 -3.11 -2.09 48.68
C LYS A 194 -3.75 -2.79 47.47
N LEU A 195 -3.02 -3.56 46.68
CA LEU A 195 -3.58 -4.31 45.55
C LEU A 195 -4.26 -5.60 46.03
N ASP A 196 -5.45 -5.87 45.51
CA ASP A 196 -6.18 -7.12 45.78
C ASP A 196 -5.96 -8.08 44.62
N LEU A 197 -4.88 -8.86 44.70
CA LEU A 197 -4.57 -9.91 43.73
C LEU A 197 -5.29 -11.19 44.11
N ARG A 198 -6.07 -11.77 43.19
CA ARG A 198 -6.82 -13.02 43.43
C ARG A 198 -6.68 -14.00 42.27
N ILE A 199 -6.85 -15.28 42.58
CA ILE A 199 -6.98 -16.33 41.58
C ILE A 199 -8.39 -16.30 41.00
N ALA A 200 -8.50 -16.35 39.68
CA ALA A 200 -9.76 -16.36 38.93
C ALA A 200 -9.79 -17.57 37.98
N GLU A 201 -10.92 -18.25 37.91
CA GLU A 201 -11.16 -19.33 36.95
C GLU A 201 -11.89 -18.79 35.71
N ILE A 202 -11.45 -19.17 34.52
CA ILE A 202 -12.07 -18.75 33.27
C ILE A 202 -13.25 -19.67 32.96
N VAL A 203 -14.48 -19.17 33.13
CA VAL A 203 -15.71 -19.95 32.89
C VAL A 203 -16.14 -19.89 31.43
N ALA A 204 -15.95 -18.73 30.78
CA ALA A 204 -16.22 -18.57 29.36
C ALA A 204 -15.24 -17.57 28.74
N CYS A 205 -14.92 -17.80 27.48
CA CYS A 205 -14.08 -16.91 26.70
C CYS A 205 -14.72 -16.73 25.32
N GLU A 206 -14.96 -15.49 24.92
CA GLU A 206 -15.61 -15.15 23.66
C GLU A 206 -14.84 -14.05 22.93
N PRO A 207 -14.76 -14.10 21.60
CA PRO A 207 -14.26 -12.99 20.81
C PRO A 207 -15.18 -11.76 20.92
N VAL A 208 -14.59 -10.57 21.03
CA VAL A 208 -15.38 -9.32 21.02
C VAL A 208 -15.71 -8.92 19.57
N GLU A 209 -16.99 -8.77 19.26
CA GLU A 209 -17.47 -8.33 17.95
C GLU A 209 -16.96 -6.91 17.63
N GLY A 210 -16.28 -6.73 16.50
CA GLY A 210 -15.67 -5.45 16.09
C GLY A 210 -14.29 -5.15 16.71
N ALA A 211 -13.64 -6.10 17.37
CA ALA A 211 -12.25 -5.96 17.83
C ALA A 211 -11.43 -7.26 17.65
N ASP A 212 -10.61 -7.30 16.60
CA ASP A 212 -9.87 -8.49 16.18
C ASP A 212 -8.85 -8.99 17.21
N LYS A 213 -8.38 -8.12 18.11
CA LYS A 213 -7.38 -8.44 19.14
C LYS A 213 -7.95 -8.75 20.52
N LEU A 214 -9.24 -8.51 20.77
CA LEU A 214 -9.84 -8.60 22.11
C LEU A 214 -10.58 -9.92 22.34
N LEU A 215 -10.36 -10.49 23.52
CA LEU A 215 -11.17 -11.55 24.12
C LEU A 215 -11.93 -11.01 25.33
N LYS A 216 -13.20 -11.40 25.43
CA LYS A 216 -14.05 -11.20 26.60
C LYS A 216 -13.98 -12.46 27.45
N LEU A 217 -13.40 -12.33 28.63
CA LEU A 217 -13.22 -13.39 29.60
C LEU A 217 -14.26 -13.23 30.71
N SER A 218 -15.11 -14.23 30.88
CA SER A 218 -15.99 -14.36 32.03
C SER A 218 -15.28 -15.20 33.09
N LEU A 219 -14.96 -14.56 34.20
CA LEU A 219 -14.12 -15.09 35.27
C LEU A 219 -14.93 -15.33 36.54
N LYS A 220 -14.59 -16.38 37.27
CA LYS A 220 -15.10 -16.67 38.60
C LYS A 220 -13.99 -16.47 39.64
N VAL A 221 -14.19 -15.54 40.56
CA VAL A 221 -13.27 -15.19 41.64
C VAL A 221 -13.90 -15.60 42.97
N GLY A 222 -13.73 -16.87 43.35
CA GLY A 222 -14.46 -17.46 44.47
C GLY A 222 -15.96 -17.53 44.14
N ASP A 223 -16.78 -16.76 44.85
CA ASP A 223 -18.24 -16.71 44.64
C ASP A 223 -18.70 -15.56 43.71
N GLU A 224 -17.78 -14.68 43.29
CA GLU A 224 -18.11 -13.56 42.42
C GLU A 224 -17.80 -13.85 40.94
N SER A 225 -18.74 -13.52 40.05
CA SER A 225 -18.50 -13.54 38.60
C SER A 225 -18.14 -12.14 38.10
N ARG A 226 -17.08 -12.05 37.29
CA ARG A 226 -16.55 -10.80 36.74
C ARG A 226 -16.23 -10.95 35.26
N THR A 227 -16.26 -9.84 34.53
CA THR A 227 -15.89 -9.81 33.12
C THR A 227 -14.61 -8.99 32.95
N ILE A 228 -13.67 -9.51 32.17
CA ILE A 228 -12.45 -8.79 31.79
C ILE A 228 -12.34 -8.81 30.26
N ALA A 229 -12.03 -7.66 29.66
CA ALA A 229 -11.65 -7.57 28.26
C ALA A 229 -10.13 -7.47 28.15
N SER A 230 -9.50 -8.37 27.40
CA SER A 230 -8.04 -8.41 27.25
C SER A 230 -7.61 -8.61 25.80
N SER A 231 -6.53 -7.94 25.39
CA SER A 231 -5.99 -7.93 24.02
C SER A 231 -5.12 -9.13 23.68
N ILE A 232 -5.45 -10.31 24.21
CA ILE A 232 -4.63 -11.53 24.15
C ILE A 232 -5.00 -12.48 23.01
N ARG A 233 -5.90 -12.05 22.11
CA ARG A 233 -6.43 -12.94 21.05
C ARG A 233 -5.38 -13.41 20.06
N GLU A 234 -4.31 -12.64 19.88
CA GLU A 234 -3.20 -13.00 18.98
C GLU A 234 -2.40 -14.20 19.49
N TRP A 235 -2.44 -14.51 20.80
CA TRP A 235 -1.64 -15.57 21.41
C TRP A 235 -2.45 -16.75 21.94
N TYR A 236 -3.74 -16.57 22.23
CA TYR A 236 -4.58 -17.62 22.82
C TYR A 236 -5.93 -17.75 22.14
N ASN A 237 -6.33 -19.00 21.88
CA ASN A 237 -7.69 -19.31 21.44
C ASN A 237 -8.63 -19.44 22.65
N PRO A 238 -9.92 -19.09 22.50
CA PRO A 238 -10.89 -19.16 23.59
C PRO A 238 -10.95 -20.54 24.29
N GLU A 239 -10.93 -21.61 23.50
CA GLU A 239 -11.00 -23.00 23.98
C GLU A 239 -9.82 -23.39 24.87
N GLN A 240 -8.66 -22.78 24.68
CA GLN A 240 -7.45 -23.05 25.46
C GLN A 240 -7.46 -22.36 26.83
N LEU A 241 -8.36 -21.39 27.01
CA LEU A 241 -8.42 -20.57 28.21
C LEU A 241 -9.53 -21.03 29.15
N VAL A 242 -10.64 -21.58 28.62
CA VAL A 242 -11.75 -22.07 29.46
C VAL A 242 -11.27 -23.18 30.40
N GLY A 243 -11.64 -23.06 31.67
CA GLY A 243 -11.24 -23.98 32.76
C GLY A 243 -9.87 -23.70 33.37
N ARG A 244 -9.08 -22.78 32.81
CA ARG A 244 -7.77 -22.41 33.37
C ARG A 244 -7.91 -21.36 34.46
N LYS A 245 -6.92 -21.32 35.36
CA LYS A 245 -6.89 -20.37 36.47
C LYS A 245 -5.77 -19.36 36.28
N ILE A 246 -6.10 -18.08 36.50
CA ILE A 246 -5.22 -16.95 36.23
C ILE A 246 -5.20 -15.99 37.41
N ILE A 247 -4.17 -15.15 37.49
CA ILE A 247 -4.07 -14.10 38.51
C ILE A 247 -4.69 -12.82 37.96
N VAL A 248 -5.58 -12.20 38.76
CA VAL A 248 -6.23 -10.93 38.43
C VAL A 248 -6.11 -9.92 39.55
N VAL A 249 -6.08 -8.64 39.18
CA VAL A 249 -6.23 -7.52 40.10
C VAL A 249 -7.73 -7.23 40.27
N ALA A 250 -8.28 -7.53 41.45
CA ALA A 250 -9.71 -7.49 41.74
C ALA A 250 -10.22 -6.12 42.25
N ASN A 251 -9.35 -5.20 42.67
CA ASN A 251 -9.73 -3.90 43.23
C ASN A 251 -9.45 -2.69 42.31
N LEU A 252 -9.36 -2.92 40.99
CA LEU A 252 -9.29 -1.86 40.00
C LEU A 252 -10.67 -1.26 39.70
N LYS A 253 -10.70 0.04 39.36
CA LYS A 253 -11.91 0.72 38.89
C LYS A 253 -12.35 0.09 37.56
N PRO A 254 -13.66 -0.15 37.35
CA PRO A 254 -14.16 -0.64 36.07
C PRO A 254 -13.78 0.28 34.91
N ALA A 255 -13.41 -0.30 33.77
CA ALA A 255 -13.08 0.43 32.55
C ALA A 255 -13.85 -0.16 31.36
N VAL A 256 -14.42 0.70 30.51
CA VAL A 256 -15.12 0.27 29.31
C VAL A 256 -14.13 0.18 28.14
N ILE A 257 -13.90 -1.04 27.66
CA ILE A 257 -13.00 -1.31 26.54
C ILE A 257 -13.87 -1.82 25.38
N ARG A 258 -13.98 -1.02 24.31
CA ARG A 258 -14.75 -1.37 23.09
C ARG A 258 -16.17 -1.89 23.40
N GLY A 259 -16.86 -1.26 24.35
CA GLY A 259 -18.23 -1.61 24.74
C GLY A 259 -18.35 -2.73 25.79
N VAL A 260 -17.24 -3.35 26.21
CA VAL A 260 -17.21 -4.34 27.29
C VAL A 260 -16.77 -3.68 28.59
N GLU A 261 -17.58 -3.82 29.65
CA GLU A 261 -17.24 -3.37 31.00
C GLU A 261 -16.22 -4.33 31.64
N SER A 262 -14.95 -3.94 31.70
CA SER A 262 -13.86 -4.73 32.28
C SER A 262 -13.68 -4.38 33.76
N LYS A 263 -13.87 -5.37 34.65
CA LYS A 263 -13.82 -5.24 36.12
C LYS A 263 -12.61 -5.94 36.73
N GLY A 264 -11.46 -5.73 36.12
CA GLY A 264 -10.17 -6.25 36.59
C GLY A 264 -9.11 -6.21 35.50
N MET A 265 -7.90 -6.61 35.87
CA MET A 265 -6.78 -6.77 34.95
C MET A 265 -6.15 -8.13 35.19
N LEU A 266 -5.90 -8.89 34.12
CA LEU A 266 -5.14 -10.13 34.17
C LEU A 266 -3.64 -9.84 34.12
N LEU A 267 -2.83 -10.73 34.70
CA LEU A 267 -1.38 -10.63 34.62
C LEU A 267 -0.83 -11.51 33.50
N ALA A 268 -0.03 -10.90 32.62
CA ALA A 268 0.68 -11.57 31.55
C ALA A 268 2.15 -11.11 31.52
N CYS A 269 3.01 -11.97 30.99
CA CYS A 269 4.43 -11.77 30.80
C CYS A 269 4.70 -11.42 29.34
N ASP A 270 5.24 -10.24 29.10
CA ASP A 270 5.71 -9.83 27.77
C ASP A 270 7.18 -10.27 27.63
N ASN A 271 7.40 -11.40 26.95
CA ASN A 271 8.75 -11.95 26.72
C ASN A 271 9.50 -11.19 25.61
N SER A 272 8.76 -10.62 24.67
CA SER A 272 9.27 -9.76 23.59
C SER A 272 8.12 -8.88 23.06
N ASP A 273 8.44 -7.93 22.17
CA ASP A 273 7.44 -7.08 21.50
C ASP A 273 6.35 -7.86 20.75
N THR A 274 6.53 -9.18 20.55
CA THR A 274 5.62 -10.06 19.81
C THR A 274 5.17 -11.31 20.58
N ASP A 275 5.62 -11.54 21.83
CA ASP A 275 5.27 -12.73 22.63
C ASP A 275 4.71 -12.32 24.01
N CYS A 276 3.39 -12.48 24.19
CA CYS A 276 2.71 -12.25 25.46
C CYS A 276 2.16 -13.57 26.01
N ARG A 277 2.55 -13.93 27.24
CA ARG A 277 2.16 -15.19 27.89
C ARG A 277 1.39 -14.95 29.19
N LEU A 278 0.23 -15.57 29.31
CA LEU A 278 -0.53 -15.56 30.55
C LEU A 278 0.18 -16.36 31.66
N ILE A 279 0.12 -15.83 32.87
CA ILE A 279 0.57 -16.52 34.07
C ILE A 279 -0.58 -17.38 34.60
N PHE A 280 -0.40 -18.70 34.53
CA PHE A 280 -1.39 -19.66 34.99
C PHE A 280 -1.08 -20.14 36.41
N ALA A 281 -2.13 -20.28 37.21
CA ALA A 281 -2.09 -20.76 38.58
C ALA A 281 -3.07 -21.94 38.74
N ASP A 282 -2.96 -22.91 37.83
CA ASP A 282 -3.92 -24.00 37.65
C ASP A 282 -4.11 -24.84 38.94
N ASP A 283 -3.07 -24.94 39.78
CA ASP A 283 -3.08 -25.69 41.05
C ASP A 283 -3.66 -24.91 42.26
N CYS A 284 -4.10 -23.67 42.08
CA CYS A 284 -4.64 -22.83 43.16
C CYS A 284 -6.17 -22.84 43.20
N GLU A 285 -6.77 -22.60 44.37
CA GLU A 285 -8.23 -22.45 44.48
C GLU A 285 -8.68 -21.05 44.01
N PRO A 286 -9.75 -20.92 43.21
CA PRO A 286 -10.32 -19.62 42.84
C PRO A 286 -10.71 -18.80 44.07
N GLY A 287 -10.48 -17.48 44.00
CA GLY A 287 -10.79 -16.53 45.07
C GLY A 287 -9.71 -16.38 46.14
N LYS A 288 -8.66 -17.22 46.15
CA LYS A 288 -7.53 -17.06 47.08
C LYS A 288 -6.73 -15.80 46.76
N LYS A 289 -6.28 -15.12 47.81
CA LYS A 289 -5.42 -13.93 47.71
C LYS A 289 -4.00 -14.35 47.34
N VAL A 290 -3.43 -13.66 46.35
CA VAL A 290 -2.02 -13.74 45.97
C VAL A 290 -1.26 -12.66 46.74
N ARG A 291 -0.09 -13.01 47.28
CA ARG A 291 0.73 -12.15 48.13
C ARG A 291 2.18 -12.17 47.65
#